data_AF-A0AA41XIB8-F1
#
_entry.id   AF-A0AA41XIB8-F1
#
_cell.length_a   1.000
_cell.length_b   1.000
_cell.length_c   1.000
_cell.angle_alpha   90.00
_cell.angle_beta   90.00
_cell.angle_gamma   90.00
#
_symmetry.space_group_name_H-M   'P 1'
#
loop_
_entity.id
_entity.type
_entity.pdbx_description
1 polymer ?
#
loop_
_entity_poly.entity_id
_entity_poly.type
_entity_poly.pdbx_seq_one_letter_code
_entity_poly.pdbx_strand_id
1 'polypeptide(L)'
;MAGSGNDRLSPRVAGWLAIAGSLVVAVVGGFLLANPPWSILGAFVLVAATIVLSVGTVWLHRRSWHEPWPPDATPSLQQQIRRLRVLSIVGSILWVGMIAAGVVAIVSQNGWRLLFVAFFLVTGLSNLSLNRRTLRLLQESRSEDGSASAAR
;
A
#
# COMPACT_ATOMS: atom_id res chain seq x y z
N MET A 1 -24.18 29.27 24.90
CA MET A 1 -22.78 28.81 24.77
C MET A 1 -22.75 27.71 23.73
N ALA A 2 -22.48 28.09 22.48
CA ALA A 2 -22.47 27.18 21.34
C ALA A 2 -21.23 26.29 21.40
N GLY A 3 -21.44 24.97 21.33
CA GLY A 3 -20.38 23.98 21.38
C GLY A 3 -19.37 24.22 20.27
N SER A 4 -18.09 24.32 20.63
CA SER A 4 -17.01 24.34 19.66
C SER A 4 -17.08 23.04 18.86
N GLY A 5 -17.38 23.18 17.58
CA GLY A 5 -17.22 22.14 16.57
C GLY A 5 -15.74 21.78 16.47
N ASN A 6 -15.25 21.00 17.42
CA ASN A 6 -14.08 20.18 17.19
C ASN A 6 -14.55 19.09 16.24
N ASP A 7 -14.50 19.39 14.96
CA ASP A 7 -14.65 18.45 13.86
C ASP A 7 -13.73 17.28 14.14
N ARG A 8 -14.31 16.22 14.71
CA ARG A 8 -13.57 15.02 15.11
C ARG A 8 -13.04 14.41 13.82
N LEU A 9 -11.77 14.70 13.51
CA LEU A 9 -11.04 14.09 12.41
C LEU A 9 -11.33 12.60 12.42
N SER A 10 -12.00 12.13 11.37
CA SER A 10 -12.34 10.72 11.23
C SER A 10 -11.06 9.90 11.42
N PRO A 11 -11.07 8.84 12.24
CA PRO A 11 -9.88 8.02 12.48
C PRO A 11 -9.20 7.52 11.20
N ARG A 12 -9.97 7.35 10.11
CA ARG A 12 -9.45 7.02 8.78
C ARG A 12 -8.61 8.14 8.17
N VAL A 13 -9.06 9.38 8.30
CA VAL A 13 -8.33 10.55 7.81
C VAL A 13 -7.06 10.73 8.62
N ALA A 14 -7.12 10.59 9.95
CA ALA A 14 -5.94 10.62 10.80
C ALA A 14 -4.92 9.52 10.43
N GLY A 15 -5.38 8.29 10.19
CA GLY A 15 -4.53 7.19 9.72
C GLY A 15 -3.88 7.47 8.36
N TRP A 16 -4.65 7.94 7.39
CA TRP A 16 -4.12 8.32 6.07
C TRP A 16 -3.12 9.48 6.14
N LEU A 17 -3.38 10.49 6.96
CA LEU A 17 -2.45 11.60 7.17
C LEU A 17 -1.16 11.15 7.85
N ALA A 18 -1.24 10.25 8.83
CA ALA A 18 -0.06 9.67 9.47
C ALA A 18 0.79 8.88 8.47
N ILE A 19 0.15 8.07 7.61
CA ILE A 19 0.83 7.32 6.55
C ILE A 19 1.48 8.29 5.55
N ALA A 20 0.73 9.27 5.03
CA ALA A 20 1.25 10.25 4.08
C ALA A 20 2.40 11.07 4.67
N GLY A 21 2.27 11.56 5.91
CA GLY A 21 3.32 12.27 6.62
C GLY A 21 4.56 11.42 6.82
N SER A 22 4.40 10.16 7.24
CA SER A 22 5.53 9.24 7.42
C SER A 22 6.27 8.95 6.12
N LEU A 23 5.58 8.87 4.97
CA LEU A 23 6.20 8.72 3.66
C LEU A 23 7.06 9.92 3.30
N VAL A 24 6.55 11.14 3.50
CA VAL A 24 7.31 12.38 3.27
C VAL A 24 8.56 12.42 4.16
N VAL A 25 8.41 12.11 5.45
CA VAL A 25 9.54 12.07 6.39
C VAL A 25 10.54 10.98 6.02
N ALA A 26 10.08 9.82 5.53
CA ALA A 26 10.97 8.75 5.07
C ALA A 26 11.78 9.15 3.84
N VAL A 27 11.20 9.90 2.90
CA VAL A 27 11.93 10.44 1.74
C VAL A 27 13.01 11.42 2.20
N VAL A 28 12.68 12.34 3.11
CA VAL A 28 13.64 13.28 3.70
C VAL A 28 14.74 12.53 4.47
N GLY A 29 14.37 11.52 5.26
CA GLY A 29 15.30 10.67 6.00
C GLY A 29 16.24 9.91 5.07
N GLY A 30 15.73 9.37 3.96
CA GLY A 30 16.54 8.73 2.93
C GLY A 30 17.50 9.69 2.24
N PHE A 31 17.06 10.92 1.98
CA PHE A 31 17.94 11.98 1.46
C PHE A 31 19.06 12.34 2.44
N LEU A 32 18.74 12.51 3.73
CA LEU A 32 19.74 12.75 4.77
C LEU A 32 20.71 11.58 4.91
N LEU A 33 20.20 10.34 4.84
CA LEU A 33 21.02 9.12 4.91
C LEU A 33 22.03 9.05 3.77
N ALA A 34 21.68 9.52 2.58
CA ALA A 34 22.56 9.56 1.42
C ALA A 34 23.72 10.57 1.55
N ASN A 35 23.65 11.50 2.51
CA ASN A 35 24.68 12.50 2.75
C ASN A 35 25.56 12.09 3.95
N PRO A 36 26.87 11.81 3.77
CA PRO A 36 27.74 11.28 4.82
C PRO A 36 27.68 12.01 6.18
N PRO A 37 27.74 13.36 6.25
CA PRO A 37 27.73 14.06 7.54
C PRO A 37 26.39 13.97 8.28
N TRP A 38 25.29 13.67 7.59
CA TRP A 38 23.95 13.60 8.17
C TRP A 38 23.41 12.17 8.24
N SER A 39 24.23 11.18 7.90
CA SER A 39 23.81 9.78 7.77
C SER A 39 23.19 9.21 9.05
N ILE A 40 23.81 9.47 10.21
CA ILE A 40 23.32 9.02 11.51
C ILE A 40 21.95 9.64 11.82
N LEU A 41 21.78 10.95 11.57
CA LEU A 41 20.51 11.63 11.77
C LEU A 41 19.42 11.08 10.83
N GLY A 42 19.77 10.84 9.56
CA GLY A 42 18.89 10.21 8.58
C GLY A 42 18.38 8.84 9.03
N ALA A 43 19.24 8.02 9.66
CA ALA A 43 18.84 6.74 10.22
C ALA A 43 17.80 6.88 11.34
N PHE A 44 17.98 7.82 12.28
CA PHE A 44 16.99 8.08 13.33
C PHE A 44 15.65 8.58 12.77
N VAL A 45 15.70 9.47 11.78
CA VAL A 45 14.50 9.98 11.09
C VAL A 45 13.74 8.84 10.42
N LEU A 46 14.44 7.91 9.77
CA LEU A 46 13.81 6.74 9.14
C LEU A 46 13.18 5.79 10.16
N VAL A 47 13.83 5.57 11.31
CA VAL A 47 13.25 4.77 12.40
C VAL A 47 11.97 5.42 12.92
N ALA A 48 12.00 6.73 13.20
CA ALA A 48 10.82 7.47 13.65
C ALA A 48 9.69 7.41 12.61
N ALA A 49 10.00 7.62 11.32
CA ALA A 49 9.03 7.49 10.24
C ALA A 49 8.40 6.10 10.19
N THR A 50 9.18 5.05 10.38
CA THR A 50 8.71 3.65 10.40
C THR A 50 7.76 3.38 11.57
N ILE A 51 8.06 3.92 12.75
CA ILE A 51 7.17 3.82 13.93
C ILE A 51 5.85 4.54 13.64
N VAL A 52 5.88 5.77 13.14
CA VAL A 52 4.67 6.54 12.80
C VAL A 52 3.84 5.84 11.73
N LEU A 53 4.48 5.30 10.69
CA LEU A 53 3.83 4.49 9.67
C LEU A 53 3.13 3.28 10.30
N SER A 54 3.80 2.57 11.21
CA SER A 54 3.24 1.40 11.89
C SER A 54 2.05 1.74 12.79
N VAL A 55 2.12 2.85 13.53
CA VAL A 55 0.98 3.33 14.32
C VAL A 55 -0.17 3.73 13.40
N GLY A 56 0.13 4.44 12.31
CA GLY A 56 -0.84 4.86 11.30
C GLY A 56 -1.57 3.68 10.66
N THR A 57 -0.85 2.60 10.32
CA THR A 57 -1.46 1.37 9.76
C THR A 57 -2.32 0.65 10.79
N VAL A 58 -1.90 0.56 12.05
CA VAL A 58 -2.73 -0.01 13.14
C VAL A 58 -4.00 0.82 13.31
N TRP A 59 -3.91 2.15 13.32
CA TRP A 59 -5.08 3.02 13.43
C TRP A 59 -6.03 2.91 12.24
N LEU A 60 -5.49 2.73 11.03
CA LEU A 60 -6.30 2.49 9.83
C LEU A 60 -7.14 1.21 9.96
N HIS A 61 -6.61 0.19 10.63
CA HIS A 61 -7.26 -1.11 10.80
C HIS A 61 -8.00 -1.27 12.14
N ARG A 62 -7.81 -0.38 13.12
CA ARG A 62 -8.38 -0.48 14.48
C ARG A 62 -9.90 -0.69 14.49
N ARG A 63 -10.63 -0.18 13.50
CA ARG A 63 -12.09 -0.33 13.44
C ARG A 63 -12.54 -1.78 13.14
N SER A 64 -11.73 -2.58 12.44
CA SER A 64 -12.06 -3.99 12.18
C SER A 64 -11.93 -4.88 13.43
N TRP A 65 -11.36 -4.35 14.53
CA TRP A 65 -11.19 -5.09 15.78
C TRP A 65 -12.42 -5.01 16.69
N HIS A 66 -13.33 -4.08 16.39
CA HIS A 66 -14.59 -3.91 17.12
C HIS A 66 -15.77 -4.65 16.46
N GLU A 67 -15.57 -5.28 15.30
CA GLU A 67 -16.60 -6.10 14.66
C GLU A 67 -16.66 -7.47 15.35
N PRO A 68 -17.86 -7.98 15.71
CA PRO A 68 -17.99 -9.29 16.32
C PRO A 68 -17.48 -10.37 15.36
N TRP A 69 -16.75 -11.36 15.89
CA TRP A 69 -16.26 -12.48 15.10
C TRP A 69 -17.38 -13.53 14.93
N PRO A 70 -17.62 -14.03 13.70
CA PRO A 70 -16.92 -13.72 12.45
C PRO A 70 -17.37 -12.38 11.84
N PRO A 71 -16.45 -11.57 11.28
CA PRO A 71 -16.81 -10.31 10.68
C PRO A 71 -17.71 -10.54 9.46
N ASP A 72 -18.97 -10.15 9.55
CA ASP A 72 -19.93 -10.15 8.43
C ASP A 72 -19.53 -9.17 7.31
N ALA A 73 -18.43 -8.44 7.48
CA ALA A 73 -17.86 -7.51 6.52
C ALA A 73 -17.16 -8.20 5.34
N THR A 74 -17.69 -9.32 4.82
CA THR A 74 -17.24 -9.83 3.52
C THR A 74 -17.55 -8.76 2.46
N PRO A 75 -16.52 -8.13 1.86
CA PRO A 75 -16.77 -7.07 0.90
C PRO A 75 -17.54 -7.65 -0.28
N SER A 76 -18.58 -6.95 -0.73
CA SER A 76 -19.34 -7.38 -1.92
C SER A 76 -18.39 -7.64 -3.10
N LEU A 77 -18.73 -8.61 -3.95
CA LEU A 77 -17.91 -9.00 -5.11
C LEU A 77 -17.55 -7.77 -5.98
N GLN A 78 -18.49 -6.83 -6.16
CA GLN A 78 -18.23 -5.58 -6.88
C GLN A 78 -17.16 -4.69 -6.21
N GLN A 79 -17.17 -4.59 -4.87
CA GLN A 79 -16.16 -3.84 -4.13
C GLN A 79 -14.79 -4.51 -4.21
N GLN A 80 -14.72 -5.85 -4.17
CA GLN A 80 -13.47 -6.60 -4.33
C GLN A 80 -12.85 -6.36 -5.72
N ILE A 81 -13.65 -6.44 -6.79
CA ILE A 81 -13.19 -6.15 -8.16
C ILE A 81 -12.69 -4.71 -8.28
N ARG A 82 -13.41 -3.73 -7.70
CA ARG A 82 -12.98 -2.32 -7.72
C ARG A 82 -11.63 -2.13 -7.02
N ARG A 83 -11.45 -2.73 -5.83
CA ARG A 83 -10.18 -2.68 -5.08
C ARG A 83 -9.04 -3.30 -5.88
N LEU A 84 -9.25 -4.49 -6.44
CA LEU A 84 -8.25 -5.19 -7.26
C LEU A 84 -7.86 -4.39 -8.52
N ARG A 85 -8.82 -3.71 -9.18
CA ARG A 85 -8.49 -2.81 -10.31
C ARG A 85 -7.63 -1.63 -9.87
N VAL A 86 -8.00 -0.95 -8.78
CA VAL A 86 -7.22 0.18 -8.27
C VAL A 86 -5.81 -0.28 -7.89
N LEU A 87 -5.68 -1.41 -7.19
CA LEU A 87 -4.39 -2.03 -6.86
C LEU A 87 -3.58 -2.36 -8.11
N SER A 88 -4.21 -2.88 -9.16
CA SER A 88 -3.52 -3.16 -10.43
C SER A 88 -3.03 -1.87 -11.11
N ILE A 89 -3.80 -0.79 -11.09
CA ILE A 89 -3.41 0.49 -11.70
C ILE A 89 -2.25 1.12 -10.91
N VAL A 90 -2.39 1.21 -9.59
CA VAL A 90 -1.34 1.72 -8.70
C VAL A 90 -0.07 0.88 -8.81
N GLY A 91 -0.21 -0.44 -8.86
CA GLY A 91 0.88 -1.36 -9.10
C GLY A 91 1.61 -1.08 -10.42
N SER A 92 0.89 -0.87 -11.52
CA SER A 92 1.50 -0.52 -12.81
C SER A 92 2.28 0.79 -12.78
N ILE A 93 1.78 1.81 -12.06
CA ILE A 93 2.49 3.10 -11.91
C ILE A 93 3.78 2.90 -11.10
N LEU A 94 3.71 2.18 -9.98
CA LEU A 94 4.87 1.84 -9.16
C LEU A 94 5.93 1.08 -9.95
N TRP A 95 5.51 0.20 -10.84
CA TRP A 95 6.39 -0.56 -11.74
C TRP A 95 7.25 0.34 -12.63
N VAL A 96 6.69 1.42 -13.19
CA VAL A 96 7.46 2.38 -13.99
C VAL A 96 8.55 3.05 -13.14
N GLY A 97 8.22 3.46 -11.92
CA GLY A 97 9.19 4.05 -10.98
C GLY A 97 10.30 3.07 -10.60
N MET A 98 9.96 1.80 -10.43
CA MET A 98 10.93 0.73 -10.14
C MET A 98 11.90 0.47 -11.28
N ILE A 99 11.43 0.48 -12.52
CA ILE A 99 12.29 0.35 -13.70
C ILE A 99 13.25 1.54 -13.78
N ALA A 100 12.77 2.76 -13.57
CA ALA A 100 13.63 3.95 -13.53
C ALA A 100 14.71 3.86 -12.44
N ALA A 101 14.34 3.42 -11.23
CA ALA A 101 15.28 3.18 -10.14
C ALA A 101 16.31 2.09 -10.51
N GLY A 102 15.89 1.06 -11.25
CA GLY A 102 16.76 0.02 -11.80
C GLY A 102 17.80 0.55 -12.77
N VAL A 103 17.39 1.42 -13.71
CA VAL A 103 18.32 2.06 -14.65
C VAL A 103 19.37 2.87 -13.91
N VAL A 104 18.96 3.68 -12.93
CA VAL A 104 19.88 4.47 -12.09
C VAL A 104 20.84 3.56 -11.31
N ALA A 105 20.34 2.44 -10.78
CA ALA A 105 21.16 1.46 -10.07
C ALA A 105 22.25 0.86 -10.98
N ILE A 106 21.88 0.45 -12.20
CA ILE A 106 22.82 -0.07 -13.22
C ILE A 106 23.91 0.96 -13.53
N VAL A 107 23.52 2.21 -13.81
CA VAL A 107 24.46 3.29 -14.14
C VAL A 107 25.43 3.57 -12.99
N SER A 108 24.96 3.48 -11.74
CA SER A 108 25.80 3.68 -10.55
C SER A 108 26.74 2.52 -10.22
N GLN A 109 26.71 1.41 -10.98
CA GLN A 109 27.47 0.17 -10.75
C GLN A 109 27.44 -0.37 -9.31
N ASN A 110 26.38 -0.05 -8.57
CA ASN A 110 26.25 -0.49 -7.20
C ASN A 110 25.47 -1.81 -7.14
N GLY A 111 26.18 -2.93 -6.96
CA GLY A 111 25.59 -4.27 -6.91
C GLY A 111 24.47 -4.43 -5.88
N TRP A 112 24.54 -3.73 -4.75
CA TRP A 112 23.48 -3.76 -3.73
C TRP A 112 22.18 -3.13 -4.23
N ARG A 113 22.27 -2.04 -5.02
CA ARG A 113 21.09 -1.41 -5.62
C ARG A 113 20.44 -2.31 -6.67
N LEU A 114 21.24 -3.07 -7.41
CA LEU A 114 20.74 -4.05 -8.37
C LEU A 114 19.97 -5.18 -7.68
N LEU A 115 20.51 -5.75 -6.60
CA LEU A 115 19.81 -6.77 -5.82
C LEU A 115 18.50 -6.26 -5.23
N PHE A 116 18.50 -5.04 -4.70
CA PHE A 116 17.30 -4.40 -4.17
C PHE A 116 16.22 -4.21 -5.24
N VAL A 117 16.61 -3.68 -6.41
CA VAL A 117 15.68 -3.52 -7.54
C VAL A 117 15.16 -4.87 -8.00
N ALA A 118 16.02 -5.88 -8.16
CA ALA A 118 15.62 -7.22 -8.60
C ALA A 118 14.61 -7.86 -7.62
N PHE A 119 14.87 -7.77 -6.31
CA PHE A 119 13.96 -8.27 -5.28
C PHE A 119 12.57 -7.66 -5.41
N PHE A 120 12.50 -6.34 -5.47
CA PHE A 120 11.22 -5.64 -5.58
C PHE A 120 10.50 -5.91 -6.92
N LEU A 121 11.23 -6.08 -8.03
CA LEU A 121 10.65 -6.49 -9.31
C LEU A 121 10.00 -7.87 -9.20
N VAL A 122 10.67 -8.84 -8.57
CA VAL A 122 10.12 -10.19 -8.36
C VAL A 122 8.88 -10.14 -7.47
N THR A 123 8.90 -9.38 -6.38
CA THR A 123 7.73 -9.20 -5.51
C THR A 123 6.58 -8.51 -6.24
N GLY A 124 6.89 -7.49 -7.04
CA GLY A 124 5.92 -6.77 -7.86
C GLY A 124 5.25 -7.66 -8.91
N LEU A 125 6.03 -8.51 -9.59
CA LEU A 125 5.54 -9.45 -10.60
C LEU A 125 4.65 -10.50 -9.96
N SER A 126 5.07 -11.02 -8.81
CA SER A 126 4.32 -11.99 -8.03
C SER A 126 2.96 -11.43 -7.62
N ASN A 127 2.93 -10.21 -7.07
CA ASN A 127 1.67 -9.55 -6.68
C ASN A 127 0.76 -9.28 -7.88
N LEU A 128 1.31 -8.86 -9.03
CA LEU A 128 0.52 -8.59 -10.23
C LEU A 128 -0.05 -9.88 -10.84
N SER A 129 0.74 -10.96 -10.82
CA SER A 129 0.32 -12.30 -11.25
C SER A 129 -0.81 -12.84 -10.37
N LEU A 130 -0.66 -12.76 -9.04
CA LEU A 130 -1.67 -13.20 -8.09
C LEU A 130 -2.97 -12.39 -8.26
N ASN A 131 -2.89 -11.06 -8.33
CA ASN A 131 -4.07 -10.21 -8.55
C ASN A 131 -4.79 -10.54 -9.86
N ARG A 132 -4.06 -10.81 -10.95
CA ARG A 132 -4.66 -11.23 -12.22
C ARG A 132 -5.37 -12.57 -12.11
N ARG A 133 -4.80 -13.54 -11.40
CA ARG A 133 -5.43 -14.85 -11.18
C ARG A 133 -6.71 -14.70 -10.36
N THR A 134 -6.67 -13.95 -9.26
CA THR A 134 -7.85 -13.72 -8.42
C THR A 134 -8.97 -13.01 -9.18
N LEU A 135 -8.63 -12.03 -10.03
CA LEU A 135 -9.62 -11.35 -10.88
C LEU A 135 -10.31 -12.30 -11.86
N ARG A 136 -9.57 -13.23 -12.47
CA ARG A 136 -10.14 -14.22 -13.40
C ARG A 136 -11.12 -15.14 -12.67
N LEU A 137 -10.72 -15.68 -11.52
CA LEU A 137 -11.58 -16.56 -10.72
C LEU A 137 -12.89 -15.88 -10.29
N LEU A 138 -12.82 -14.60 -9.90
CA LEU A 138 -14.02 -13.82 -9.54
C LEU A 138 -14.91 -13.47 -10.73
N GLN A 139 -14.36 -13.44 -11.94
CA GLN A 139 -15.14 -13.22 -13.17
C GLN A 139 -15.82 -14.50 -13.62
N GLU A 140 -15.13 -15.64 -13.50
CA GLU A 140 -15.66 -16.98 -13.81
C GLU A 140 -16.83 -17.32 -12.87
N SER A 141 -16.67 -17.17 -11.55
CA SER A 141 -17.76 -17.46 -10.59
C SER A 141 -19.01 -16.62 -10.86
N ARG A 142 -18.84 -15.35 -11.23
CA ARG A 142 -19.95 -14.46 -11.58
C ARG A 142 -20.70 -14.92 -12.84
N SER A 143 -20.00 -15.52 -13.80
CA SER A 143 -20.62 -16.02 -15.02
C SER A 143 -21.45 -17.28 -14.79
N GLU A 144 -21.01 -18.15 -13.87
CA GLU A 144 -21.74 -19.35 -13.45
C GLU A 144 -23.02 -19.00 -12.68
N ASP A 145 -22.95 -18.04 -11.75
CA ASP A 145 -24.13 -17.57 -11.02
C ASP A 145 -25.19 -16.95 -11.95
N GLY A 146 -24.73 -16.20 -12.97
CA GLY A 146 -25.60 -15.56 -13.95
C GLY A 146 -26.31 -16.56 -14.86
N SER A 147 -25.64 -17.63 -15.28
CA SER A 147 -26.24 -18.68 -16.13
C SER A 147 -27.22 -19.55 -15.35
N ALA A 148 -26.91 -19.87 -14.08
CA ALA A 148 -27.80 -20.61 -13.20
C ALA A 148 -29.10 -19.84 -12.88
N SER A 149 -29.03 -18.51 -12.75
CA SER A 149 -30.21 -17.67 -12.54
C SER A 149 -31.08 -17.50 -13.78
N ALA A 150 -30.50 -17.56 -14.99
CA ALA A 150 -31.25 -17.40 -16.24
C ALA A 150 -32.01 -18.68 -16.67
N ALA A 151 -31.66 -19.82 -16.07
CA ALA A 151 -32.29 -21.12 -16.35
C ALA A 151 -33.50 -21.44 -15.45
N ARG A 152 -33.84 -20.55 -14.51
CA ARG A 152 -35.01 -20.66 -13.62
C ARG A 152 -36.07 -19.65 -14.01
#